data_AF-A0A6P4J1R3-F1
#
_entry.id   AF-A0A6P4J1R3-F1
#
_cell.length_a   1.000
_cell.length_b   1.000
_cell.length_c   1.000
_cell.angle_alpha   90.00
_cell.angle_beta   90.00
_cell.angle_gamma   90.00
#
_symmetry.space_group_name_H-M   'P 1'
#
loop_
_entity.id
_entity.type
_entity.pdbx_description
1 polymer ?
#
loop_
_entity_poly.entity_id
_entity_poly.type
_entity_poly.pdbx_seq_one_letter_code
_entity_poly.pdbx_strand_id
1 'polypeptide(L)'
;MPEEIVDQENQAPQQQVQATAVPEYNREMLMDMLPVYYRRLFPHMPFYRWLSYGLTEDGIFCNREISFTLHDDIYLRYLCFESQAEFEKEICLKLPVKMDIGPVMHTRPKNIRTVPGGLNPVQRELVFDIDMTDYDPVRTCCSEAEVCQKCWKFMVLAARILDVALREDFGFEHILWVFSGRRGIHCWVCDHQARHLDGRGRYAVAEYLNPISYVSFGGKNSPRCPMGDRTHHSLKRALKIAEPLFEEIILEDQNLFGTPKGVTKLLQMIPDDAARGELESYLQKSLEDGAHSRLVWESFLKYSNSMKTATASAWSRKLKNIVQEVQLGLLYPRLDINVTRGFNHLLKAPFCIHPSTGKVCVPFSVSAVAKFDPTTVPTITQLLHEINAFDDKSKSYMEAPEDKSRIKDHKKTSMFKGVVVFEEFLRKLERSHKAASLQF
;
A
#
# COMPACT_ATOMS: atom_id res chain seq x y z
N MET A 1 -43.21 49.81 -42.45
CA MET A 1 -41.89 50.41 -42.64
C MET A 1 -41.70 51.41 -41.52
N PRO A 2 -41.04 50.97 -40.43
CA PRO A 2 -39.62 51.25 -40.19
C PRO A 2 -38.83 50.03 -39.65
N GLU A 3 -37.58 49.86 -40.08
CA GLU A 3 -36.32 49.94 -39.30
C GLU A 3 -36.02 48.74 -38.38
N GLU A 4 -35.19 47.81 -38.87
CA GLU A 4 -34.47 46.85 -38.02
C GLU A 4 -33.00 47.25 -37.92
N ILE A 5 -32.57 47.44 -36.69
CA ILE A 5 -31.23 47.81 -36.26
C ILE A 5 -30.34 46.56 -36.34
N VAL A 6 -29.23 46.65 -37.08
CA VAL A 6 -28.20 45.61 -37.15
C VAL A 6 -27.12 45.94 -36.13
N ASP A 7 -27.10 45.21 -35.02
CA ASP A 7 -26.01 45.24 -34.04
C ASP A 7 -24.77 44.52 -34.60
N GLN A 8 -23.66 45.24 -34.70
CA GLN A 8 -22.35 44.69 -35.01
C GLN A 8 -21.72 44.14 -33.72
N GLU A 9 -21.70 42.81 -33.58
CA GLU A 9 -20.92 42.15 -32.53
C GLU A 9 -19.41 42.19 -32.85
N ASN A 10 -18.70 42.81 -31.92
CA ASN A 10 -17.25 42.98 -31.86
C ASN A 10 -16.58 41.64 -31.50
N GLN A 11 -16.03 40.91 -32.47
CA GLN A 11 -15.26 39.68 -32.19
C GLN A 11 -13.83 40.04 -31.74
N ALA A 12 -13.59 39.99 -30.44
CA ALA A 12 -12.24 39.97 -29.89
C ALA A 12 -11.60 38.57 -30.09
N PRO A 13 -10.33 38.47 -30.47
CA PRO A 13 -9.69 37.19 -30.74
C PRO A 13 -9.45 36.42 -29.43
N GLN A 14 -10.09 35.25 -29.31
CA GLN A 14 -9.82 34.28 -28.25
C GLN A 14 -8.39 33.73 -28.42
N GLN A 15 -7.47 34.20 -27.58
CA GLN A 15 -6.18 33.54 -27.39
C GLN A 15 -6.42 32.17 -26.72
N GLN A 16 -6.34 31.11 -27.51
CA GLN A 16 -6.21 29.74 -27.01
C GLN A 16 -4.91 29.64 -26.21
N VAL A 17 -5.01 29.55 -24.89
CA VAL A 17 -3.89 29.14 -24.03
C VAL A 17 -3.59 27.68 -24.37
N GLN A 18 -2.55 27.43 -25.16
CA GLN A 18 -2.02 26.08 -25.37
C GLN A 18 -1.60 25.52 -24.01
N ALA A 19 -2.33 24.52 -23.51
CA ALA A 19 -1.90 23.75 -22.36
C ALA A 19 -0.60 23.02 -22.74
N THR A 20 0.53 23.47 -22.22
CA THR A 20 1.80 22.78 -22.37
C THR A 20 1.67 21.38 -21.77
N ALA A 21 1.87 20.35 -22.59
CA ALA A 21 1.84 18.96 -22.14
C ALA A 21 2.91 18.76 -21.06
N VAL A 22 2.54 18.14 -19.95
CA VAL A 22 3.51 17.84 -18.88
C VAL A 22 4.48 16.77 -19.40
N PRO A 23 5.81 17.00 -19.33
CA PRO A 23 6.78 16.04 -19.82
C PRO A 23 6.73 14.74 -19.00
N GLU A 24 7.03 13.62 -19.66
CA GLU A 24 7.18 12.32 -18.99
C GLU A 24 8.36 12.35 -18.01
N TYR A 25 8.28 11.55 -16.95
CA TYR A 25 9.33 11.48 -15.94
C TYR A 25 10.63 10.88 -16.52
N ASN A 26 11.72 11.63 -16.45
CA ASN A 26 13.07 11.11 -16.71
C ASN A 26 13.83 10.90 -15.39
N ARG A 27 14.27 9.66 -15.16
CA ARG A 27 15.04 9.27 -13.96
C ARG A 27 16.36 10.04 -13.83
N GLU A 28 17.02 10.40 -14.92
CA GLU A 28 18.30 11.11 -14.90
C GLU A 28 18.16 12.53 -14.32
N MET A 29 16.99 13.15 -14.50
CA MET A 29 16.68 14.47 -13.98
C MET A 29 16.25 14.46 -12.51
N LEU A 30 16.15 13.29 -11.87
CA LEU A 30 15.64 13.20 -10.49
C LEU A 30 16.42 14.09 -9.54
N MET A 31 17.75 14.06 -9.61
CA MET A 31 18.61 14.84 -8.71
C MET A 31 18.43 16.36 -8.88
N ASP A 32 18.10 16.82 -10.09
CA ASP A 32 17.82 18.24 -10.36
C ASP A 32 16.45 18.67 -9.80
N MET A 33 15.51 17.73 -9.72
CA MET A 33 14.15 17.98 -9.23
C MET A 33 14.02 17.91 -7.70
N LEU A 34 14.80 17.03 -7.04
CA LEU A 34 14.75 16.83 -5.59
C LEU A 34 14.95 18.11 -4.75
N PRO A 35 15.85 19.05 -5.09
CA PRO A 35 16.00 20.31 -4.35
C PRO A 35 14.70 21.10 -4.23
N VAL A 36 13.94 21.21 -5.33
CA VAL A 36 12.67 21.94 -5.35
C VAL A 36 11.61 21.17 -4.58
N TYR A 37 11.55 19.86 -4.79
CA TYR A 37 10.61 19.00 -4.09
C TYR A 37 10.77 19.07 -2.56
N TYR A 38 11.98 18.84 -2.06
CA TYR A 38 12.22 18.87 -0.61
C TYR A 38 12.07 20.26 -0.03
N ARG A 39 12.47 21.33 -0.72
CA ARG A 39 12.35 22.69 -0.18
C ARG A 39 10.91 23.22 -0.14
N ARG A 40 10.10 22.87 -1.14
CA ARG A 40 8.77 23.50 -1.33
C ARG A 40 7.60 22.56 -1.05
N LEU A 41 7.72 21.30 -1.44
CA LEU A 41 6.59 20.39 -1.52
C LEU A 41 6.55 19.38 -0.38
N PHE A 42 7.70 18.81 0.00
CA PHE A 42 7.74 17.81 1.06
C PHE A 42 7.10 18.34 2.35
N PRO A 43 6.15 17.61 2.97
CA PRO A 43 5.41 18.10 4.13
C PRO A 43 6.22 17.96 5.43
N HIS A 44 7.30 18.76 5.58
CA HIS A 44 8.23 18.71 6.73
C HIS A 44 7.52 18.73 8.08
N MET A 45 6.67 19.74 8.32
CA MET A 45 6.00 19.88 9.61
C MET A 45 5.00 18.74 9.91
N PRO A 46 4.10 18.34 8.99
CA PRO A 46 3.29 17.13 9.19
C PRO A 46 4.12 15.88 9.45
N PHE A 47 5.24 15.70 8.74
CA PHE A 47 6.12 14.55 8.91
C PHE A 47 6.80 14.53 10.28
N TYR A 48 7.27 15.68 10.76
CA TYR A 48 7.78 15.84 12.11
C TYR A 48 6.70 15.58 13.18
N ARG A 49 5.48 16.09 12.99
CA ARG A 49 4.35 15.85 13.91
C ARG A 49 4.05 14.35 14.06
N TRP A 50 4.15 13.60 12.97
CA TRP A 50 4.02 12.15 13.01
C TRP A 50 5.10 11.49 13.86
N LEU A 51 6.37 11.71 13.52
CA LEU A 51 7.49 10.99 14.15
C LEU A 51 7.80 11.46 15.57
N SER A 52 7.45 12.69 15.91
CA SER A 52 7.59 13.21 17.27
C SER A 52 6.48 12.74 18.20
N TYR A 53 5.33 12.28 17.67
CA TYR A 53 4.17 11.89 18.47
C TYR A 53 3.76 12.97 19.50
N GLY A 54 4.02 14.25 19.22
CA GLY A 54 3.77 15.33 20.18
C GLY A 54 4.70 15.33 21.40
N LEU A 55 5.85 14.65 21.32
CA LEU A 55 6.86 14.51 22.36
C LEU A 55 6.29 13.91 23.66
N THR A 56 5.38 12.94 23.52
CA THR A 56 4.75 12.24 24.66
C THR A 56 5.73 11.36 25.44
N GLU A 57 6.86 11.01 24.84
CA GLU A 57 7.87 10.12 25.41
C GLU A 57 9.27 10.69 25.16
N ASP A 58 10.16 10.52 26.14
CA ASP A 58 11.52 11.04 26.06
C ASP A 58 12.29 10.43 24.88
N GLY A 59 12.92 11.29 24.09
CA GLY A 59 13.77 10.89 22.99
C GLY A 59 13.04 10.28 21.79
N ILE A 60 11.70 10.27 21.75
CA ILE A 60 10.91 9.63 20.68
C ILE A 60 11.28 10.09 19.26
N PHE A 61 11.68 11.36 19.11
CA PHE A 61 12.18 11.91 17.85
C PHE A 61 13.70 11.80 17.73
N CYS A 62 14.46 12.28 18.72
CA CYS A 62 15.92 12.38 18.59
C CYS A 62 16.67 11.04 18.72
N ASN A 63 16.03 10.00 19.23
CA ASN A 63 16.55 8.64 19.21
C ASN A 63 15.99 7.80 18.05
N ARG A 64 15.19 8.37 17.14
CA ARG A 64 14.70 7.65 15.98
C ARG A 64 15.77 7.48 14.92
N GLU A 65 15.95 6.24 14.47
CA GLU A 65 16.76 5.95 13.30
C GLU A 65 16.02 6.36 12.02
N ILE A 66 16.70 7.12 11.18
CA ILE A 66 16.34 7.39 9.80
C ILE A 66 17.53 6.98 8.93
N SER A 67 17.25 6.41 7.76
CA SER A 67 18.26 6.15 6.73
C SER A 67 18.02 7.02 5.51
N PHE A 68 19.10 7.37 4.82
CA PHE A 68 19.06 7.98 3.50
C PHE A 68 19.81 7.11 2.51
N THR A 69 19.21 6.84 1.35
CA THR A 69 19.96 6.44 0.14
C THR A 69 20.15 7.68 -0.71
N LEU A 70 21.39 8.07 -0.96
CA LEU A 70 21.73 9.21 -1.79
C LEU A 70 21.90 8.78 -3.26
N HIS A 71 22.38 9.69 -4.11
CA HIS A 71 22.85 9.35 -5.44
C HIS A 71 23.96 8.27 -5.38
N ASP A 72 24.11 7.52 -6.48
CA ASP A 72 25.04 6.37 -6.56
C ASP A 72 24.82 5.29 -5.51
N ASP A 73 23.58 5.15 -5.02
CA ASP A 73 23.16 4.16 -4.02
C ASP A 73 23.97 4.23 -2.70
N ILE A 74 24.57 5.39 -2.38
CA ILE A 74 25.27 5.61 -1.12
C ILE A 74 24.26 5.53 0.02
N TYR A 75 24.39 4.51 0.87
CA TYR A 75 23.47 4.23 1.95
C TYR A 75 24.00 4.73 3.30
N LEU A 76 23.28 5.68 3.89
CA LEU A 76 23.55 6.26 5.20
C LEU A 76 22.54 5.73 6.21
N ARG A 77 23.03 5.08 7.27
CA ARG A 77 22.22 4.59 8.38
C ARG A 77 22.52 5.30 9.68
N TYR A 78 21.66 5.06 10.68
CA TYR A 78 21.80 5.59 12.02
C TYR A 78 21.81 7.13 12.06
N LEU A 79 21.10 7.77 11.11
CA LEU A 79 20.83 9.20 11.19
C LEU A 79 19.75 9.43 12.24
N CYS A 80 19.85 10.56 12.93
CA CYS A 80 18.88 11.03 13.91
C CYS A 80 18.99 12.54 14.05
N PHE A 81 17.89 13.20 14.42
CA PHE A 81 17.78 14.66 14.40
C PHE A 81 17.16 15.16 15.71
N GLU A 82 17.62 16.28 16.24
CA GLU A 82 17.14 16.84 17.51
C GLU A 82 15.81 17.61 17.31
N SER A 83 15.58 18.19 16.13
CA SER A 83 14.43 19.06 15.87
C SER A 83 13.91 18.98 14.43
N GLN A 84 12.70 19.50 14.19
CA GLN A 84 12.16 19.69 12.84
C GLN A 84 13.12 20.48 11.95
N ALA A 85 13.69 21.58 12.46
CA ALA A 85 14.54 22.47 11.68
C ALA A 85 15.84 21.78 11.24
N GLU A 86 16.44 20.97 12.11
CA GLU A 86 17.62 20.16 11.77
C GLU A 86 17.28 19.11 10.72
N PHE A 87 16.16 18.40 10.90
CA PHE A 87 15.72 17.37 9.94
C PHE A 87 15.44 17.95 8.55
N GLU A 88 14.71 19.06 8.49
CA GLU A 88 14.41 19.79 7.25
C GLU A 88 15.67 20.27 6.55
N LYS A 89 16.62 20.84 7.32
CA LYS A 89 17.93 21.26 6.81
C LYS A 89 18.70 20.09 6.19
N GLU A 90 18.79 18.96 6.90
CA GLU A 90 19.56 17.81 6.44
C GLU A 90 18.92 17.11 5.23
N ILE A 91 17.59 16.99 5.16
CA ILE A 91 16.91 16.50 3.96
C ILE A 91 17.23 17.41 2.76
N CYS A 92 17.12 18.73 2.93
CA CYS A 92 17.38 19.69 1.85
C CYS A 92 18.85 19.75 1.44
N LEU A 93 19.78 19.42 2.34
CA LEU A 93 21.21 19.39 2.08
C LEU A 93 21.65 18.09 1.39
N LYS A 94 21.16 16.94 1.88
CA LYS A 94 21.58 15.61 1.42
C LYS A 94 20.81 15.14 0.19
N LEU A 95 19.60 15.64 -0.03
CA LEU A 95 18.73 15.29 -1.16
C LEU A 95 18.58 13.77 -1.34
N PRO A 96 18.06 13.05 -0.33
CA PRO A 96 17.95 11.60 -0.40
C PRO A 96 17.06 11.16 -1.56
N VAL A 97 17.54 10.17 -2.31
CA VAL A 97 16.78 9.45 -3.34
C VAL A 97 15.78 8.48 -2.71
N LYS A 98 16.13 7.90 -1.56
CA LYS A 98 15.24 7.13 -0.69
C LYS A 98 15.43 7.54 0.76
N MET A 99 14.36 7.51 1.54
CA MET A 99 14.39 7.71 2.98
C MET A 99 13.56 6.62 3.63
N ASP A 100 14.15 5.90 4.58
CA ASP A 100 13.46 4.86 5.33
C ASP A 100 13.43 5.20 6.82
N ILE A 101 12.34 4.85 7.49
CA ILE A 101 12.12 5.11 8.91
C ILE A 101 12.36 3.82 9.69
N GLY A 102 13.24 3.89 10.67
CA GLY A 102 13.59 2.81 11.58
C GLY A 102 12.97 2.99 12.98
N PRO A 103 13.39 2.16 13.94
CA PRO A 103 12.90 2.23 15.32
C PRO A 103 13.40 3.48 16.06
N VAL A 104 12.74 3.81 17.16
CA VAL A 104 13.35 4.60 18.25
C VAL A 104 14.27 3.69 19.02
N MET A 105 15.50 4.15 19.23
CA MET A 105 16.52 3.48 20.01
C MET A 105 16.51 3.97 21.46
N HIS A 106 17.12 3.23 22.38
CA HIS A 106 17.29 3.66 23.77
C HIS A 106 18.21 4.89 23.92
N THR A 107 18.99 5.23 22.90
CA THR A 107 19.86 6.41 22.81
C THR A 107 19.99 6.85 21.36
N ARG A 108 20.63 8.00 21.10
CA ARG A 108 20.75 8.55 19.76
C ARG A 108 21.45 7.58 18.81
N PRO A 109 20.86 7.25 17.64
CA PRO A 109 21.47 6.35 16.65
C PRO A 109 22.91 6.69 16.25
N LYS A 110 23.24 7.99 16.15
CA LYS A 110 24.62 8.44 15.84
C LYS A 110 25.68 7.94 16.83
N ASN A 111 25.29 7.51 18.02
CA ASN A 111 26.18 6.98 19.07
C ASN A 111 26.48 5.48 18.90
N ILE A 112 26.08 4.81 17.81
CA ILE A 112 26.27 3.35 17.63
C ILE A 112 27.70 2.85 17.92
N ARG A 113 28.73 3.66 17.61
CA ARG A 113 30.13 3.30 17.83
C ARG A 113 30.60 3.45 19.27
N THR A 114 29.89 4.23 20.08
CA THR A 114 30.27 4.54 21.48
C THR A 114 29.48 3.75 22.50
N VAL A 115 28.38 3.10 22.10
CA VAL A 115 27.52 2.29 22.99
C VAL A 115 28.02 0.84 23.03
N PRO A 116 28.55 0.35 24.17
CA PRO A 116 28.94 -1.06 24.31
C PRO A 116 27.74 -1.99 24.13
N GLY A 117 27.86 -3.02 23.29
CA GLY A 117 26.75 -3.93 22.98
C GLY A 117 25.79 -3.44 21.89
N GLY A 118 26.00 -2.23 21.35
CA GLY A 118 25.23 -1.69 20.23
C GLY A 118 23.90 -1.04 20.63
N LEU A 119 23.10 -0.67 19.62
CA LEU A 119 21.82 0.01 19.82
C LEU A 119 20.68 -0.98 19.99
N ASN A 120 19.94 -0.84 21.10
CA ASN A 120 18.70 -1.57 21.34
C ASN A 120 17.49 -0.69 20.96
N PRO A 121 16.57 -1.20 20.15
CA PRO A 121 15.35 -0.49 19.81
C PRO A 121 14.32 -0.60 20.95
N VAL A 122 13.56 0.47 21.20
CA VAL A 122 12.60 0.56 22.31
C VAL A 122 11.16 0.69 21.84
N GLN A 123 10.92 1.35 20.72
CA GLN A 123 9.60 1.41 20.08
C GLN A 123 9.74 1.53 18.57
N ARG A 124 8.77 0.97 17.83
CA ARG A 124 8.64 1.12 16.37
C ARG A 124 7.20 0.87 15.98
N GLU A 125 6.67 1.63 15.05
CA GLU A 125 5.39 1.36 14.42
C GLU A 125 5.30 -0.12 14.00
N LEU A 126 4.14 -0.74 14.17
CA LEU A 126 3.90 -2.05 13.58
C LEU A 126 3.59 -1.82 12.11
N VAL A 127 4.39 -2.42 11.23
CA VAL A 127 4.31 -2.14 9.79
C VAL A 127 4.02 -3.40 8.99
N PHE A 128 3.31 -3.22 7.89
CA PHE A 128 3.03 -4.28 6.91
C PHE A 128 3.43 -3.80 5.53
N ASP A 129 4.07 -4.67 4.75
CA ASP A 129 4.43 -4.44 3.37
C ASP A 129 3.77 -5.52 2.50
N ILE A 130 3.05 -5.07 1.47
CA ILE A 130 2.37 -5.90 0.50
C ILE A 130 2.84 -5.45 -0.90
N ASP A 131 3.56 -6.32 -1.59
CA ASP A 131 4.02 -6.10 -2.95
C ASP A 131 3.21 -6.94 -3.95
N MET A 132 2.91 -6.38 -5.12
CA MET A 132 2.22 -7.08 -6.19
C MET A 132 2.98 -8.28 -6.74
N THR A 133 4.32 -8.31 -6.64
CA THR A 133 5.10 -9.48 -7.10
C THR A 133 4.73 -10.76 -6.38
N ASP A 134 4.31 -10.66 -5.13
CA ASP A 134 3.86 -11.84 -4.39
C ASP A 134 2.64 -12.46 -5.06
N TYR A 135 1.87 -11.70 -5.83
CA TYR A 135 0.69 -12.16 -6.59
C TYR A 135 1.02 -12.58 -8.03
N ASP A 136 2.27 -12.52 -8.49
CA ASP A 136 2.67 -13.01 -9.83
C ASP A 136 2.14 -14.41 -10.16
N PRO A 137 2.12 -15.38 -9.23
CA PRO A 137 1.54 -16.68 -9.53
C PRO A 137 0.04 -16.61 -9.90
N VAL A 138 -0.71 -15.63 -9.39
CA VAL A 138 -2.19 -15.56 -9.49
C VAL A 138 -2.69 -14.39 -10.33
N ARG A 139 -1.80 -13.67 -11.00
CA ARG A 139 -2.15 -12.63 -11.98
C ARG A 139 -1.55 -12.96 -13.35
N THR A 140 -2.25 -12.54 -14.40
CA THR A 140 -1.92 -12.76 -15.81
C THR A 140 -1.91 -11.45 -16.60
N CYS A 141 -2.52 -10.38 -16.07
CA CYS A 141 -2.60 -9.10 -16.77
C CYS A 141 -1.26 -8.33 -16.78
N CYS A 142 -0.36 -8.62 -15.84
CA CYS A 142 0.95 -8.01 -15.69
C CYS A 142 1.91 -9.03 -15.07
N SER A 143 3.21 -8.77 -15.16
CA SER A 143 4.26 -9.56 -14.52
C SER A 143 5.26 -8.67 -13.79
N GLU A 144 5.91 -9.23 -12.78
CA GLU A 144 7.02 -8.60 -12.06
C GLU A 144 6.65 -7.20 -11.53
N ALA A 145 7.18 -6.15 -12.14
CA ALA A 145 7.10 -4.80 -11.62
C ALA A 145 5.99 -3.95 -12.21
N GLU A 146 5.32 -4.46 -13.23
CA GLU A 146 4.20 -3.80 -13.90
C GLU A 146 2.92 -3.96 -13.11
N VAL A 147 2.08 -2.92 -13.14
CA VAL A 147 0.76 -2.91 -12.48
C VAL A 147 -0.26 -2.19 -13.33
N CYS A 148 -1.50 -2.69 -13.31
CA CYS A 148 -2.65 -2.05 -13.93
C CYS A 148 -3.87 -2.12 -12.98
N GLN A 149 -4.98 -1.52 -13.39
CA GLN A 149 -6.23 -1.50 -12.62
C GLN A 149 -6.78 -2.89 -12.28
N LYS A 150 -6.51 -3.89 -13.12
CA LYS A 150 -6.95 -5.27 -12.89
C LYS A 150 -6.26 -5.88 -11.66
N CYS A 151 -4.93 -5.97 -11.68
CA CYS A 151 -4.20 -6.54 -10.54
C CYS A 151 -4.21 -5.62 -9.31
N TRP A 152 -4.41 -4.30 -9.46
CA TRP A 152 -4.49 -3.40 -8.30
C TRP A 152 -5.62 -3.77 -7.32
N LYS A 153 -6.65 -4.50 -7.79
CA LYS A 153 -7.72 -5.05 -6.93
C LYS A 153 -7.18 -5.99 -5.83
N PHE A 154 -6.02 -6.62 -6.01
CA PHE A 154 -5.35 -7.36 -4.92
C PHE A 154 -4.91 -6.45 -3.78
N MET A 155 -4.40 -5.24 -4.07
CA MET A 155 -4.03 -4.24 -3.04
C MET A 155 -5.26 -3.66 -2.34
N VAL A 156 -6.34 -3.45 -3.09
CA VAL A 156 -7.65 -3.05 -2.55
C VAL A 156 -8.15 -4.07 -1.52
N LEU A 157 -8.10 -5.36 -1.86
CA LEU A 157 -8.46 -6.44 -0.95
C LEU A 157 -7.53 -6.53 0.26
N ALA A 158 -6.22 -6.47 0.04
CA ALA A 158 -5.23 -6.51 1.10
C ALA A 158 -5.47 -5.39 2.13
N ALA A 159 -5.62 -4.14 1.68
CA ALA A 159 -5.89 -3.01 2.56
C ALA A 159 -7.19 -3.18 3.36
N ARG A 160 -8.27 -3.64 2.71
CA ARG A 160 -9.57 -3.85 3.37
C ARG A 160 -9.53 -4.95 4.43
N ILE A 161 -8.96 -6.11 4.08
CA ILE A 161 -8.89 -7.26 4.99
C ILE A 161 -8.02 -6.93 6.20
N LEU A 162 -6.85 -6.33 5.96
CA LEU A 162 -5.91 -5.99 7.03
C LEU A 162 -6.42 -4.84 7.90
N ASP A 163 -6.98 -3.77 7.33
CA ASP A 163 -7.49 -2.64 8.13
C ASP A 163 -8.63 -3.08 9.06
N VAL A 164 -9.55 -3.91 8.57
CA VAL A 164 -10.64 -4.45 9.40
C VAL A 164 -10.10 -5.36 10.51
N ALA A 165 -9.14 -6.24 10.22
CA ALA A 165 -8.54 -7.10 11.24
C ALA A 165 -7.77 -6.29 12.31
N LEU A 166 -6.97 -5.30 11.88
CA LEU A 166 -6.23 -4.41 12.79
C LEU A 166 -7.16 -3.62 13.71
N ARG A 167 -8.32 -3.18 13.21
CA ARG A 167 -9.31 -2.44 14.01
C ARG A 167 -10.15 -3.35 14.91
N GLU A 168 -10.75 -4.39 14.34
CA GLU A 168 -11.75 -5.21 15.06
C GLU A 168 -11.12 -6.26 15.97
N ASP A 169 -9.97 -6.82 15.60
CA ASP A 169 -9.36 -7.91 16.37
C ASP A 169 -8.30 -7.39 17.35
N PHE A 170 -7.56 -6.35 16.96
CA PHE A 170 -6.48 -5.79 17.77
C PHE A 170 -6.82 -4.45 18.42
N GLY A 171 -7.92 -3.81 18.04
CA GLY A 171 -8.34 -2.53 18.60
C GLY A 171 -7.47 -1.34 18.21
N PHE A 172 -6.65 -1.46 17.15
CA PHE A 172 -5.79 -0.37 16.71
C PHE A 172 -6.59 0.71 15.97
N GLU A 173 -6.34 1.97 16.32
CA GLU A 173 -7.07 3.11 15.78
C GLU A 173 -6.26 3.89 14.74
N HIS A 174 -4.96 4.03 14.99
CA HIS A 174 -4.06 4.93 14.28
C HIS A 174 -3.30 4.21 13.18
N ILE A 175 -4.02 3.93 12.09
CA ILE A 175 -3.51 3.19 10.94
C ILE A 175 -3.32 4.12 9.74
N LEU A 176 -2.11 4.18 9.20
CA LEU A 176 -1.75 4.97 8.02
C LEU A 176 -1.37 4.06 6.86
N TRP A 177 -2.17 4.10 5.80
CA TRP A 177 -1.90 3.38 4.55
C TRP A 177 -1.24 4.28 3.51
N VAL A 178 -0.21 3.76 2.84
CA VAL A 178 0.68 4.52 1.98
C VAL A 178 0.96 3.74 0.71
N PHE A 179 0.87 4.39 -0.44
CA PHE A 179 1.33 3.80 -1.70
C PHE A 179 2.86 3.71 -1.72
N SER A 180 3.43 2.56 -2.13
CA SER A 180 4.89 2.35 -2.11
C SER A 180 5.67 3.15 -3.17
N GLY A 181 4.94 3.82 -4.07
CA GLY A 181 5.46 4.59 -5.20
C GLY A 181 5.54 3.80 -6.51
N ARG A 182 5.27 2.49 -6.48
CA ARG A 182 5.26 1.65 -7.69
C ARG A 182 4.08 0.68 -7.72
N ARG A 183 4.17 -0.41 -6.94
CA ARG A 183 3.30 -1.58 -7.11
C ARG A 183 2.74 -2.17 -5.82
N GLY A 184 3.08 -1.59 -4.67
CA GLY A 184 2.69 -2.11 -3.37
C GLY A 184 2.06 -1.04 -2.50
N ILE A 185 1.68 -1.46 -1.30
CA ILE A 185 1.15 -0.59 -0.25
C ILE A 185 1.85 -0.93 1.07
N HIS A 186 2.09 0.11 1.86
CA HIS A 186 2.62 0.00 3.22
C HIS A 186 1.54 0.41 4.21
N CYS A 187 1.50 -0.28 5.34
CA CYS A 187 0.66 0.07 6.49
C CYS A 187 1.56 0.43 7.67
N TRP A 188 1.24 1.53 8.36
CA TRP A 188 1.89 1.96 9.59
C TRP A 188 0.85 2.05 10.70
N VAL A 189 0.91 1.11 11.65
CA VAL A 189 0.09 1.14 12.86
C VAL A 189 0.87 1.88 13.95
N CYS A 190 0.33 3.03 14.32
CA CYS A 190 1.02 4.06 15.08
C CYS A 190 0.50 4.19 16.51
N ASP A 191 -0.42 3.33 16.95
CA ASP A 191 -0.91 3.27 18.32
C ASP A 191 0.23 3.01 19.31
N HIS A 192 0.18 3.63 20.49
CA HIS A 192 1.22 3.47 21.52
C HIS A 192 1.50 1.99 21.83
N GLN A 193 0.45 1.18 22.00
CA GLN A 193 0.58 -0.25 22.27
C GLN A 193 1.22 -1.00 21.10
N ALA A 194 0.86 -0.67 19.84
CA ALA A 194 1.48 -1.26 18.66
C ALA A 194 2.97 -0.91 18.57
N ARG A 195 3.33 0.34 18.91
CA ARG A 195 4.73 0.78 18.89
C ARG A 195 5.62 0.01 19.87
N HIS A 196 5.04 -0.40 21.00
CA HIS A 196 5.73 -1.08 22.10
C HIS A 196 5.66 -2.62 22.04
N LEU A 197 5.07 -3.21 20.99
CA LEU A 197 5.07 -4.67 20.84
C LEU A 197 6.50 -5.22 20.78
N ASP A 198 6.81 -6.14 21.70
CA ASP A 198 8.05 -6.90 21.69
C ASP A 198 8.11 -7.86 20.49
N GLY A 199 9.25 -8.53 20.30
CA GLY A 199 9.42 -9.45 19.17
C GLY A 199 8.37 -10.58 19.14
N ARG A 200 7.91 -11.06 20.31
CA ARG A 200 6.88 -12.10 20.41
C ARG A 200 5.50 -11.56 20.02
N GLY A 201 5.15 -10.37 20.49
CA GLY A 201 3.91 -9.69 20.14
C GLY A 201 3.83 -9.43 18.63
N ARG A 202 4.90 -8.90 18.02
CA ARG A 202 4.97 -8.70 16.56
C ARG A 202 4.86 -10.00 15.80
N TYR A 203 5.55 -11.04 16.24
CA TYR A 203 5.45 -12.37 15.66
C TYR A 203 4.01 -12.91 15.70
N ALA A 204 3.34 -12.82 16.85
CA ALA A 204 1.97 -13.29 17.01
C ALA A 204 0.99 -12.55 16.09
N VAL A 205 1.10 -11.21 15.99
CA VAL A 205 0.26 -10.42 15.07
C VAL A 205 0.54 -10.80 13.61
N ALA A 206 1.82 -10.93 13.24
CA ALA A 206 2.23 -11.28 11.88
C ALA A 206 1.71 -12.67 11.46
N GLU A 207 1.80 -13.68 12.34
CA GLU A 207 1.27 -15.02 12.09
C GLU A 207 -0.26 -15.03 12.01
N TYR A 208 -0.93 -14.29 12.90
CA TYR A 208 -2.40 -14.19 12.89
C TYR A 208 -2.93 -13.65 11.56
N LEU A 209 -2.22 -12.68 10.97
CA LEU A 209 -2.55 -12.04 9.70
C LEU A 209 -1.92 -12.74 8.48
N ASN A 210 -1.24 -13.87 8.66
CA ASN A 210 -0.66 -14.66 7.57
C ASN A 210 -1.17 -16.12 7.56
N PRO A 211 -2.49 -16.35 7.37
CA PRO A 211 -3.09 -17.68 7.43
C PRO A 211 -2.83 -18.54 6.18
N ILE A 212 -2.12 -18.02 5.17
CA ILE A 212 -1.84 -18.75 3.94
C ILE A 212 -0.79 -19.83 4.21
N SER A 213 -1.19 -21.08 3.97
CA SER A 213 -0.32 -22.23 3.91
C SER A 213 -0.04 -22.60 2.45
N TYR A 214 0.94 -23.47 2.20
CA TYR A 214 1.27 -23.94 0.86
C TYR A 214 1.13 -25.46 0.77
N VAL A 215 0.49 -25.92 -0.30
CA VAL A 215 0.42 -27.34 -0.67
C VAL A 215 1.44 -27.59 -1.76
N SER A 216 2.31 -28.59 -1.57
CA SER A 216 3.32 -28.97 -2.55
C SER A 216 2.85 -30.18 -3.35
N PHE A 217 2.82 -30.05 -4.67
CA PHE A 217 2.52 -31.15 -5.59
C PHE A 217 3.35 -31.02 -6.87
N GLY A 218 4.01 -32.11 -7.28
CA GLY A 218 4.83 -32.12 -8.50
C GLY A 218 5.95 -31.07 -8.50
N GLY A 219 6.54 -30.79 -7.33
CA GLY A 219 7.58 -29.77 -7.16
C GLY A 219 7.07 -28.32 -7.21
N LYS A 220 5.76 -28.09 -7.26
CA LYS A 220 5.15 -26.75 -7.26
C LYS A 220 4.35 -26.51 -5.98
N ASN A 221 4.53 -25.32 -5.41
CA ASN A 221 3.79 -24.87 -4.23
C ASN A 221 2.59 -24.04 -4.67
N SER A 222 1.39 -24.41 -4.21
CA SER A 222 0.15 -23.65 -4.42
C SER A 222 -0.38 -23.11 -3.10
N PRO A 223 -0.82 -21.85 -3.05
CA PRO A 223 -1.33 -21.24 -1.83
C PRO A 223 -2.69 -21.84 -1.47
N ARG A 224 -2.93 -22.01 -0.17
CA ARG A 224 -4.20 -22.49 0.39
C ARG A 224 -4.42 -21.84 1.75
N CYS A 225 -5.66 -21.45 2.04
CA CYS A 225 -6.02 -20.97 3.37
C CYS A 225 -6.81 -22.06 4.10
N PRO A 226 -6.20 -22.91 4.94
CA PRO A 226 -6.91 -23.99 5.62
C PRO A 226 -7.92 -23.42 6.61
N MET A 227 -9.21 -23.75 6.45
CA MET A 227 -10.29 -23.21 7.28
C MET A 227 -10.71 -24.16 8.41
N GLY A 228 -10.30 -25.44 8.33
CA GLY A 228 -10.55 -26.45 9.35
C GLY A 228 -12.03 -26.71 9.64
N ASP A 229 -12.30 -27.52 10.67
CA ASP A 229 -13.68 -27.83 11.04
C ASP A 229 -14.40 -26.69 11.75
N ARG A 230 -13.65 -25.94 12.56
CA ARG A 230 -14.09 -24.74 13.26
C ARG A 230 -13.36 -23.54 12.70
N THR A 231 -13.94 -22.94 11.67
CA THR A 231 -13.33 -21.78 11.01
C THR A 231 -13.25 -20.58 11.95
N HIS A 232 -12.04 -20.02 12.05
CA HIS A 232 -11.77 -18.82 12.81
C HIS A 232 -12.56 -17.61 12.29
N HIS A 233 -13.01 -16.72 13.18
CA HIS A 233 -13.86 -15.58 12.83
C HIS A 233 -13.18 -14.62 11.84
N SER A 234 -11.87 -14.39 11.99
CA SER A 234 -11.11 -13.54 11.06
C SER A 234 -11.13 -14.07 9.62
N LEU A 235 -11.07 -15.39 9.43
CA LEU A 235 -11.16 -16.01 8.10
C LEU A 235 -12.57 -15.88 7.50
N LYS A 236 -13.61 -16.06 8.32
CA LYS A 236 -15.00 -15.83 7.87
C LYS A 236 -15.22 -14.40 7.42
N ARG A 237 -14.69 -13.42 8.17
CA ARG A 237 -14.77 -12.01 7.83
C ARG A 237 -13.94 -11.67 6.59
N ALA A 238 -12.73 -12.19 6.47
CA ALA A 238 -11.90 -12.03 5.29
C ALA A 238 -12.58 -12.61 4.04
N LEU A 239 -13.21 -13.79 4.16
CA LEU A 239 -13.97 -14.40 3.07
C LEU A 239 -15.15 -13.52 2.65
N LYS A 240 -15.92 -12.97 3.61
CA LYS A 240 -17.02 -12.04 3.31
C LYS A 240 -16.58 -10.81 2.52
N ILE A 241 -15.33 -10.37 2.68
CA ILE A 241 -14.74 -9.25 1.92
C ILE A 241 -14.23 -9.72 0.55
N ALA A 242 -13.60 -10.90 0.49
CA ALA A 242 -12.93 -11.42 -0.70
C ALA A 242 -13.89 -12.06 -1.73
N GLU A 243 -14.88 -12.82 -1.26
CA GLU A 243 -15.79 -13.62 -2.09
C GLU A 243 -16.53 -12.78 -3.15
N PRO A 244 -17.09 -11.59 -2.85
CA PRO A 244 -17.77 -10.78 -3.86
C PRO A 244 -16.86 -10.29 -5.00
N LEU A 245 -15.54 -10.26 -4.79
CA LEU A 245 -14.56 -9.81 -5.77
C LEU A 245 -13.87 -10.98 -6.50
N PHE A 246 -14.20 -12.23 -6.14
CA PHE A 246 -13.56 -13.40 -6.72
C PHE A 246 -13.84 -13.57 -8.20
N GLU A 247 -15.10 -13.42 -8.62
CA GLU A 247 -15.46 -13.52 -10.04
C GLU A 247 -14.74 -12.46 -10.86
N GLU A 248 -14.86 -11.19 -10.45
CA GLU A 248 -14.24 -10.06 -11.14
C GLU A 248 -12.71 -10.20 -11.25
N ILE A 249 -12.03 -10.53 -10.15
CA ILE A 249 -10.57 -10.59 -10.13
C ILE A 249 -10.07 -11.88 -10.79
N ILE A 250 -10.46 -13.05 -10.28
CA ILE A 250 -9.84 -14.32 -10.65
C ILE A 250 -10.39 -14.87 -11.97
N LEU A 251 -11.71 -14.78 -12.16
CA LEU A 251 -12.37 -15.43 -13.29
C LEU A 251 -12.39 -14.54 -14.54
N GLU A 252 -12.63 -13.23 -14.38
CA GLU A 252 -12.70 -12.29 -15.52
C GLU A 252 -11.36 -11.60 -15.79
N ASP A 253 -10.85 -10.81 -14.84
CA ASP A 253 -9.69 -9.96 -15.08
C ASP A 253 -8.42 -10.76 -15.34
N GLN A 254 -8.20 -11.80 -14.54
CA GLN A 254 -7.04 -12.68 -14.68
C GLN A 254 -7.31 -13.91 -15.57
N ASN A 255 -8.58 -14.31 -15.76
CA ASN A 255 -8.96 -15.57 -16.41
C ASN A 255 -8.01 -16.72 -16.00
N LEU A 256 -7.76 -16.84 -14.69
CA LEU A 256 -6.64 -17.61 -14.15
C LEU A 256 -6.69 -19.10 -14.51
N PHE A 257 -7.90 -19.65 -14.64
CA PHE A 257 -8.15 -21.06 -14.95
C PHE A 257 -8.41 -21.32 -16.44
N GLY A 258 -8.38 -20.29 -17.29
CA GLY A 258 -8.72 -20.40 -18.71
C GLY A 258 -7.68 -21.06 -19.60
N THR A 259 -6.60 -21.60 -19.01
CA THR A 259 -5.51 -22.28 -19.72
C THR A 259 -5.22 -23.63 -19.07
N PRO A 260 -4.61 -24.60 -19.78
CA PRO A 260 -4.20 -25.87 -19.17
C PRO A 260 -3.34 -25.68 -17.91
N LYS A 261 -2.42 -24.70 -17.92
CA LYS A 261 -1.61 -24.34 -16.74
C LYS A 261 -2.47 -23.83 -15.57
N GLY A 262 -3.52 -23.06 -15.88
CA GLY A 262 -4.50 -22.57 -14.92
C GLY A 262 -5.32 -23.68 -14.28
N VAL A 263 -5.82 -24.62 -15.09
CA VAL A 263 -6.53 -25.82 -14.59
C VAL A 263 -5.61 -26.66 -13.70
N THR A 264 -4.37 -26.91 -14.13
CA THR A 264 -3.37 -27.59 -13.28
C THR A 264 -3.17 -26.86 -11.95
N LYS A 265 -3.16 -25.52 -11.96
CA LYS A 265 -3.03 -24.74 -10.74
C LYS A 265 -4.22 -24.92 -9.79
N LEU A 266 -5.46 -24.95 -10.30
CA LEU A 266 -6.64 -25.26 -9.50
C LEU A 266 -6.52 -26.66 -8.86
N LEU A 267 -6.12 -27.66 -9.65
CA LEU A 267 -5.92 -29.03 -9.17
C LEU A 267 -4.86 -29.10 -8.06
N GLN A 268 -3.76 -28.35 -8.18
CA GLN A 268 -2.70 -28.29 -7.17
C GLN A 268 -3.14 -27.72 -5.83
N MET A 269 -4.25 -26.96 -5.78
CA MET A 269 -4.81 -26.44 -4.53
C MET A 269 -5.64 -27.49 -3.78
N ILE A 270 -5.96 -28.62 -4.42
CA ILE A 270 -6.66 -29.75 -3.77
C ILE A 270 -5.61 -30.61 -3.06
N PRO A 271 -5.65 -30.75 -1.71
CA PRO A 271 -4.59 -31.43 -0.96
C PRO A 271 -4.68 -32.96 -0.99
N ASP A 272 -5.87 -33.53 -1.23
CA ASP A 272 -6.07 -34.99 -1.23
C ASP A 272 -5.87 -35.55 -2.64
N ASP A 273 -4.93 -36.51 -2.79
CA ASP A 273 -4.48 -36.99 -4.10
C ASP A 273 -5.57 -37.73 -4.89
N ALA A 274 -6.38 -38.54 -4.20
CA ALA A 274 -7.50 -39.25 -4.82
C ALA A 274 -8.54 -38.24 -5.33
N ALA A 275 -8.96 -37.31 -4.47
CA ALA A 275 -9.90 -36.26 -4.84
C ALA A 275 -9.38 -35.41 -6.02
N ARG A 276 -8.09 -35.09 -6.04
CA ARG A 276 -7.46 -34.33 -7.13
C ARG A 276 -7.55 -35.08 -8.46
N GLY A 277 -7.20 -36.37 -8.49
CA GLY A 277 -7.26 -37.19 -9.71
C GLY A 277 -8.69 -37.40 -10.22
N GLU A 278 -9.66 -37.54 -9.31
CA GLU A 278 -11.08 -37.61 -9.68
C GLU A 278 -11.58 -36.29 -10.29
N LEU A 279 -11.21 -35.15 -9.69
CA LEU A 279 -11.56 -33.83 -10.22
C LEU A 279 -10.90 -33.59 -11.58
N GLU A 280 -9.62 -33.94 -11.74
CA GLU A 280 -8.90 -33.83 -13.01
C GLU A 280 -9.61 -34.62 -14.11
N SER A 281 -9.95 -35.88 -13.84
CA SER A 281 -10.69 -36.74 -14.77
C SER A 281 -12.08 -36.17 -15.11
N TYR A 282 -12.75 -35.55 -14.15
CA TYR A 282 -14.05 -34.91 -14.37
C TYR A 282 -13.93 -33.66 -15.26
N LEU A 283 -12.97 -32.77 -14.98
CA LEU A 283 -12.77 -31.55 -15.75
C LEU A 283 -12.37 -31.86 -17.20
N GLN A 284 -11.46 -32.81 -17.42
CA GLN A 284 -11.04 -33.25 -18.77
C GLN A 284 -12.21 -33.79 -19.61
N LYS A 285 -13.22 -34.43 -18.99
CA LYS A 285 -14.41 -34.94 -19.69
C LYS A 285 -15.49 -33.88 -19.90
N SER A 286 -15.53 -32.87 -19.04
CA SER A 286 -16.64 -31.91 -18.96
C SER A 286 -16.34 -30.59 -19.68
N LEU A 287 -15.08 -30.34 -20.03
CA LEU A 287 -14.62 -29.06 -20.56
C LEU A 287 -13.75 -29.27 -21.80
N GLU A 288 -13.91 -28.38 -22.76
CA GLU A 288 -13.01 -28.25 -23.90
C GLU A 288 -11.74 -27.48 -23.50
N ASP A 289 -10.65 -27.73 -24.23
CA ASP A 289 -9.40 -26.99 -24.04
C ASP A 289 -9.60 -25.49 -24.29
N GLY A 290 -9.16 -24.67 -23.35
CA GLY A 290 -9.30 -23.21 -23.43
C GLY A 290 -10.66 -22.66 -22.96
N ALA A 291 -11.49 -23.47 -22.30
CA ALA A 291 -12.71 -22.99 -21.64
C ALA A 291 -12.42 -21.80 -20.70
N HIS A 292 -13.30 -20.80 -20.70
CA HIS A 292 -13.18 -19.63 -19.82
C HIS A 292 -13.16 -20.03 -18.35
N SER A 293 -12.43 -19.29 -17.50
CA SER A 293 -12.31 -19.59 -16.06
C SER A 293 -13.65 -19.72 -15.35
N ARG A 294 -14.67 -18.97 -15.78
CA ARG A 294 -16.05 -19.09 -15.27
C ARG A 294 -16.59 -20.52 -15.40
N LEU A 295 -16.47 -21.12 -16.59
CA LEU A 295 -16.94 -22.49 -16.84
C LEU A 295 -16.13 -23.54 -16.07
N VAL A 296 -14.82 -23.33 -15.96
CA VAL A 296 -13.94 -24.19 -15.15
C VAL A 296 -14.36 -24.15 -13.68
N TRP A 297 -14.61 -22.95 -13.16
CA TRP A 297 -15.03 -22.74 -11.78
C TRP A 297 -16.41 -23.31 -11.49
N GLU A 298 -17.40 -23.08 -12.36
CA GLU A 298 -18.74 -23.67 -12.27
C GLU A 298 -18.69 -25.21 -12.25
N SER A 299 -17.84 -25.80 -13.09
CA SER A 299 -17.63 -27.25 -13.14
C SER A 299 -17.02 -27.77 -11.84
N PHE A 300 -16.04 -27.05 -11.28
CA PHE A 300 -15.47 -27.36 -9.98
C PHE A 300 -16.50 -27.24 -8.84
N LEU A 301 -17.34 -26.20 -8.83
CA LEU A 301 -18.42 -26.05 -7.86
C LEU A 301 -19.44 -27.19 -7.96
N LYS A 302 -19.87 -27.52 -9.17
CA LYS A 302 -20.83 -28.62 -9.42
C LYS A 302 -20.27 -29.95 -8.92
N TYR A 303 -19.02 -30.25 -9.27
CA TYR A 303 -18.36 -31.48 -8.85
C TYR A 303 -18.20 -31.54 -7.33
N SER A 304 -17.59 -30.52 -6.73
CA SER A 304 -17.36 -30.46 -5.28
C SER A 304 -18.65 -30.56 -4.47
N ASN A 305 -19.76 -29.95 -4.93
CA ASN A 305 -21.05 -30.05 -4.27
C ASN A 305 -21.68 -31.45 -4.41
N SER A 306 -21.58 -32.09 -5.57
CA SER A 306 -22.06 -33.48 -5.76
C SER A 306 -21.31 -34.49 -4.87
N MET A 307 -20.02 -34.27 -4.62
CA MET A 307 -19.21 -35.17 -3.81
C MET A 307 -19.39 -34.95 -2.30
N LYS A 308 -19.97 -33.83 -1.87
CA LYS A 308 -20.33 -33.57 -0.47
C LYS A 308 -21.52 -34.40 0.01
N THR A 309 -22.44 -34.77 -0.89
CA THR A 309 -23.61 -35.60 -0.55
C THR A 309 -23.30 -37.09 -0.52
N ALA A 310 -22.18 -37.51 -1.11
CA ALA A 310 -21.71 -38.89 -1.06
C ALA A 310 -21.11 -39.21 0.32
N THR A 311 -21.78 -40.08 1.09
CA THR A 311 -21.32 -40.54 2.40
C THR A 311 -19.91 -41.15 2.29
N ALA A 312 -18.98 -40.68 3.14
CA ALA A 312 -17.59 -41.12 3.32
C ALA A 312 -16.52 -40.65 2.30
N SER A 313 -16.85 -39.82 1.31
CA SER A 313 -15.85 -39.24 0.38
C SER A 313 -14.82 -38.33 1.10
N ALA A 314 -13.62 -38.16 0.53
CA ALA A 314 -12.67 -37.16 1.01
C ALA A 314 -13.26 -35.73 0.93
N TRP A 315 -14.15 -35.50 -0.03
CA TRP A 315 -14.86 -34.25 -0.26
C TRP A 315 -15.75 -33.83 0.91
N SER A 316 -16.48 -34.78 1.49
CA SER A 316 -17.36 -34.53 2.65
C SER A 316 -16.58 -34.38 3.96
N ARG A 317 -15.49 -35.13 4.15
CA ARG A 317 -14.74 -35.17 5.42
C ARG A 317 -13.61 -34.16 5.53
N LYS A 318 -12.80 -33.99 4.48
CA LYS A 318 -11.57 -33.19 4.51
C LYS A 318 -11.66 -31.90 3.69
N LEU A 319 -12.49 -31.87 2.64
CA LEU A 319 -12.54 -30.77 1.67
C LEU A 319 -13.85 -29.97 1.74
N LYS A 320 -14.56 -30.02 2.86
CA LYS A 320 -15.88 -29.36 3.00
C LYS A 320 -15.85 -27.86 2.69
N ASN A 321 -14.73 -27.20 3.01
CA ASN A 321 -14.51 -25.76 2.80
C ASN A 321 -13.65 -25.46 1.56
N ILE A 322 -13.31 -26.44 0.73
CA ILE A 322 -12.26 -26.30 -0.31
C ILE A 322 -12.50 -25.12 -1.26
N VAL A 323 -13.76 -24.82 -1.57
CA VAL A 323 -14.14 -23.66 -2.38
C VAL A 323 -13.65 -22.37 -1.73
N GLN A 324 -13.99 -22.16 -0.45
CA GLN A 324 -13.59 -20.99 0.32
C GLN A 324 -12.07 -20.94 0.56
N GLU A 325 -11.44 -22.10 0.78
CA GLU A 325 -9.99 -22.19 0.97
C GLU A 325 -9.23 -21.81 -0.30
N VAL A 326 -9.76 -22.15 -1.49
CA VAL A 326 -9.23 -21.74 -2.79
C VAL A 326 -9.43 -20.24 -3.00
N GLN A 327 -10.62 -19.71 -2.73
CA GLN A 327 -10.89 -18.27 -2.86
C GLN A 327 -9.92 -17.44 -2.00
N LEU A 328 -9.79 -17.79 -0.71
CA LEU A 328 -8.85 -17.13 0.18
C LEU A 328 -7.38 -17.40 -0.21
N GLY A 329 -7.04 -18.62 -0.63
CA GLY A 329 -5.68 -18.93 -1.11
C GLY A 329 -5.23 -18.05 -2.28
N LEU A 330 -6.16 -17.61 -3.13
CA LEU A 330 -5.86 -16.74 -4.27
C LEU A 330 -5.91 -15.25 -3.94
N LEU A 331 -6.83 -14.84 -3.06
CA LEU A 331 -7.15 -13.43 -2.81
C LEU A 331 -6.63 -12.84 -1.50
N TYR A 332 -6.32 -13.67 -0.50
CA TYR A 332 -5.92 -13.16 0.82
C TYR A 332 -4.57 -12.42 0.75
N PRO A 333 -4.39 -11.34 1.54
CA PRO A 333 -3.14 -10.58 1.58
C PRO A 333 -1.89 -11.44 1.76
N ARG A 334 -0.90 -11.25 0.87
CA ARG A 334 0.45 -11.82 0.99
C ARG A 334 1.35 -10.81 1.69
N LEU A 335 1.81 -11.13 2.89
CA LEU A 335 2.64 -10.24 3.71
C LEU A 335 4.12 -10.58 3.52
N ASP A 336 4.97 -9.56 3.36
CA ASP A 336 6.37 -9.72 3.74
C ASP A 336 6.45 -9.78 5.27
N ILE A 337 6.39 -11.00 5.77
CA ILE A 337 6.27 -11.25 7.20
C ILE A 337 7.50 -10.79 7.98
N ASN A 338 8.67 -10.71 7.35
CA ASN A 338 9.91 -10.32 8.00
C ASN A 338 9.93 -8.81 8.30
N VAL A 339 9.31 -8.00 7.42
CA VAL A 339 9.10 -6.57 7.62
C VAL A 339 8.26 -6.31 8.89
N THR A 340 7.27 -7.16 9.12
CA THR A 340 6.35 -7.06 10.26
C THR A 340 7.00 -7.54 11.57
N ARG A 341 7.69 -8.69 11.53
CA ARG A 341 8.34 -9.31 12.69
C ARG A 341 9.53 -8.51 13.22
N GLY A 342 10.35 -7.97 12.32
CA GLY A 342 11.62 -7.35 12.66
C GLY A 342 11.45 -6.03 13.40
N PHE A 343 12.00 -5.89 14.61
CA PHE A 343 11.98 -4.60 15.32
C PHE A 343 12.94 -3.58 14.69
N ASN A 344 14.04 -4.05 14.08
CA ASN A 344 15.06 -3.20 13.44
C ASN A 344 14.84 -2.98 11.94
N HIS A 345 13.71 -3.41 11.39
CA HIS A 345 13.45 -3.25 9.95
C HIS A 345 13.16 -1.78 9.63
N LEU A 346 13.75 -1.26 8.57
CA LEU A 346 13.49 0.09 8.06
C LEU A 346 12.50 -0.01 6.91
N LEU A 347 11.51 0.87 6.89
CA LEU A 347 10.51 0.89 5.82
C LEU A 347 10.43 2.29 5.20
N LYS A 348 10.26 2.34 3.88
CA LYS A 348 10.24 3.57 3.10
C LYS A 348 9.22 4.56 3.64
N ALA A 349 9.67 5.79 3.85
CA ALA A 349 8.85 6.87 4.37
C ALA A 349 7.70 7.29 3.41
N PRO A 350 6.54 7.69 3.96
CA PRO A 350 5.54 8.45 3.23
C PRO A 350 6.15 9.68 2.54
N PHE A 351 5.58 10.08 1.42
CA PHE A 351 6.02 11.21 0.60
C PHE A 351 7.44 11.12 0.03
N CYS A 352 8.09 9.95 0.06
CA CYS A 352 9.28 9.73 -0.76
C CYS A 352 8.92 9.74 -2.26
N ILE A 353 9.88 10.12 -3.10
CA ILE A 353 9.79 9.94 -4.54
C ILE A 353 10.34 8.57 -4.90
N HIS A 354 9.58 7.77 -5.63
CA HIS A 354 10.09 6.47 -6.09
C HIS A 354 11.05 6.67 -7.28
N PRO A 355 12.33 6.26 -7.18
CA PRO A 355 13.34 6.67 -8.16
C PRO A 355 13.07 6.18 -9.59
N SER A 356 12.48 5.00 -9.74
CA SER A 356 12.18 4.43 -11.06
C SER A 356 10.93 4.99 -11.72
N THR A 357 9.96 5.49 -10.95
CA THR A 357 8.63 5.89 -11.48
C THR A 357 8.39 7.40 -11.34
N GLY A 358 9.20 8.10 -10.55
CA GLY A 358 9.00 9.50 -10.18
C GLY A 358 7.79 9.76 -9.29
N LYS A 359 6.98 8.73 -8.99
CA LYS A 359 5.72 8.87 -8.25
C LYS A 359 5.97 9.14 -6.78
N VAL A 360 5.11 9.96 -6.19
CA VAL A 360 5.12 10.22 -4.75
C VAL A 360 4.47 9.07 -3.98
N CYS A 361 5.08 8.66 -2.87
CA CYS A 361 4.55 7.66 -1.95
C CYS A 361 3.41 8.26 -1.09
N VAL A 362 2.26 8.50 -1.70
CA VAL A 362 1.15 9.24 -1.07
C VAL A 362 0.34 8.36 -0.09
N PRO A 363 -0.05 8.91 1.07
CA PRO A 363 -1.07 8.31 1.92
C PRO A 363 -2.44 8.27 1.24
N PHE A 364 -3.21 7.22 1.54
CA PHE A 364 -4.58 7.06 1.04
C PHE A 364 -5.52 6.54 2.13
N SER A 365 -6.82 6.81 1.97
CA SER A 365 -7.85 6.30 2.88
C SER A 365 -8.35 4.94 2.43
N VAL A 366 -8.43 3.97 3.35
CA VAL A 366 -8.96 2.62 3.07
C VAL A 366 -10.41 2.68 2.58
N SER A 367 -11.21 3.61 3.10
CA SER A 367 -12.59 3.82 2.65
C SER A 367 -12.70 4.14 1.14
N ALA A 368 -11.66 4.76 0.57
CA ALA A 368 -11.58 5.14 -0.83
C ALA A 368 -10.60 4.27 -1.64
N VAL A 369 -10.07 3.18 -1.08
CA VAL A 369 -9.00 2.39 -1.73
C VAL A 369 -9.42 1.81 -3.08
N ALA A 370 -10.70 1.45 -3.25
CA ALA A 370 -11.21 0.96 -4.54
C ALA A 370 -11.20 2.02 -5.66
N LYS A 371 -11.10 3.31 -5.30
CA LYS A 371 -10.96 4.43 -6.24
C LYS A 371 -9.50 4.87 -6.42
N PHE A 372 -8.56 4.25 -5.71
CA PHE A 372 -7.15 4.58 -5.81
C PHE A 372 -6.57 3.97 -7.08
N ASP A 373 -6.06 4.82 -7.97
CA ASP A 373 -5.43 4.40 -9.22
C ASP A 373 -3.91 4.65 -9.18
N PRO A 374 -3.08 3.59 -9.08
CA PRO A 374 -1.61 3.73 -9.03
C PRO A 374 -1.01 4.33 -10.31
N THR A 375 -1.74 4.37 -11.42
CA THR A 375 -1.28 4.94 -12.70
C THR A 375 -1.40 6.46 -12.72
N THR A 376 -2.33 7.02 -11.94
CA THR A 376 -2.61 8.47 -11.86
C THR A 376 -1.93 9.18 -10.68
N VAL A 377 -1.18 8.45 -9.85
CA VAL A 377 -0.43 9.04 -8.73
C VAL A 377 0.58 10.04 -9.29
N PRO A 378 0.64 11.27 -8.74
CA PRO A 378 1.46 12.32 -9.32
C PRO A 378 2.94 12.00 -9.25
N THR A 379 3.65 12.35 -10.33
CA THR A 379 5.12 12.29 -10.40
C THR A 379 5.74 13.60 -9.93
N ILE A 380 7.01 13.55 -9.51
CA ILE A 380 7.77 14.75 -9.18
C ILE A 380 7.78 15.76 -10.34
N THR A 381 7.89 15.30 -11.59
CA THR A 381 7.83 16.15 -12.79
C THR A 381 6.51 16.90 -12.89
N GLN A 382 5.39 16.20 -12.68
CA GLN A 382 4.05 16.81 -12.67
C GLN A 382 3.93 17.85 -11.55
N LEU A 383 4.36 17.52 -10.34
CA LEU A 383 4.27 18.43 -9.20
C LEU A 383 5.09 19.71 -9.37
N LEU A 384 6.29 19.60 -9.96
CA LEU A 384 7.14 20.74 -10.25
C LEU A 384 6.55 21.62 -11.36
N HIS A 385 5.93 21.02 -12.38
CA HIS A 385 5.22 21.78 -13.41
C HIS A 385 4.01 22.52 -12.82
N GLU A 386 3.21 21.86 -11.98
CA GLU A 386 2.04 22.46 -11.33
C GLU A 386 2.41 23.66 -10.45
N ILE A 387 3.49 23.55 -9.65
CA ILE A 387 3.91 24.66 -8.78
C ILE A 387 4.47 25.84 -9.57
N ASN A 388 5.23 25.58 -10.63
CA ASN A 388 5.74 26.64 -11.52
C ASN A 388 4.58 27.35 -12.23
N ALA A 389 3.63 26.60 -12.79
CA ALA A 389 2.43 27.17 -13.42
C ALA A 389 1.59 28.00 -12.44
N PHE A 390 1.53 27.61 -11.16
CA PHE A 390 0.87 28.40 -10.13
C PHE A 390 1.61 29.71 -9.84
N ASP A 391 2.94 29.67 -9.73
CA ASP A 391 3.77 30.86 -9.47
C ASP A 391 3.69 31.84 -10.63
N ASP A 392 3.71 31.37 -11.88
CA ASP A 392 3.61 32.22 -13.07
C ASP A 392 2.24 32.91 -13.16
N LYS A 393 1.15 32.19 -12.88
CA LYS A 393 -0.18 32.79 -12.73
C LYS A 393 -0.20 33.81 -11.60
N SER A 394 0.39 33.50 -10.46
CA SER A 394 0.39 34.42 -9.32
C SER A 394 1.12 35.73 -9.64
N LYS A 395 2.24 35.66 -10.39
CA LYS A 395 2.97 36.85 -10.86
C LYS A 395 2.15 37.70 -11.83
N SER A 396 1.27 37.12 -12.65
CA SER A 396 0.43 37.89 -13.59
C SER A 396 -0.75 38.62 -12.92
N TYR A 397 -1.07 38.32 -11.65
CA TYR A 397 -2.18 38.95 -10.90
C TYR A 397 -1.73 39.87 -9.74
N MET A 398 -0.43 40.08 -9.52
CA MET A 398 0.08 40.90 -8.41
C MET A 398 0.21 42.40 -8.74
N GLU A 399 -0.94 43.06 -8.85
CA GLU A 399 -1.12 44.50 -8.57
C GLU A 399 -1.92 44.76 -7.27
N ALA A 400 -2.17 43.75 -6.41
CA ALA A 400 -2.97 43.92 -5.19
C ALA A 400 -2.30 43.36 -3.91
N PRO A 401 -2.60 43.94 -2.73
CA PRO A 401 -1.69 43.98 -1.58
C PRO A 401 -1.58 42.67 -0.80
N GLU A 402 -0.41 42.52 -0.19
CA GLU A 402 0.06 41.44 0.68
C GLU A 402 -0.73 41.35 1.99
N ASP A 403 -1.83 40.59 2.03
CA ASP A 403 -2.30 40.01 3.30
C ASP A 403 -3.24 38.79 3.12
N LYS A 404 -2.74 37.74 2.48
CA LYS A 404 -3.39 36.42 2.51
C LYS A 404 -2.37 35.40 2.99
N SER A 405 -2.66 34.81 4.16
CA SER A 405 -2.04 33.59 4.69
C SER A 405 -1.48 32.73 3.55
N ARG A 406 -0.15 32.72 3.41
CA ARG A 406 0.54 32.09 2.28
C ARG A 406 0.20 30.60 2.26
N ILE A 407 -0.70 30.20 1.37
CA ILE A 407 -1.10 28.81 1.16
C ILE A 407 0.17 27.99 0.94
N LYS A 408 0.38 26.94 1.75
CA LYS A 408 1.56 26.06 1.64
C LYS A 408 1.64 25.47 0.24
N ASP A 409 2.84 25.38 -0.33
CA ASP A 409 3.04 25.09 -1.74
C ASP A 409 2.51 23.72 -2.18
N HIS A 410 2.66 22.67 -1.36
CA HIS A 410 2.06 21.36 -1.64
C HIS A 410 0.52 21.34 -1.70
N LYS A 411 -0.16 22.37 -1.19
CA LYS A 411 -1.63 22.49 -1.32
C LYS A 411 -2.05 23.00 -2.69
N LYS A 412 -1.11 23.50 -3.49
CA LYS A 412 -1.31 24.01 -4.84
C LYS A 412 -1.09 22.94 -5.92
N THR A 413 -0.72 21.73 -5.51
CA THR A 413 -0.37 20.62 -6.41
C THR A 413 -1.32 19.43 -6.19
N SER A 414 -1.29 18.48 -7.12
CA SER A 414 -2.04 17.22 -7.07
C SER A 414 -1.66 16.32 -5.90
N MET A 415 -0.53 16.58 -5.22
CA MET A 415 -0.15 15.93 -3.96
C MET A 415 -1.05 16.31 -2.78
N PHE A 416 -1.80 17.42 -2.89
CA PHE A 416 -2.64 17.95 -1.82
C PHE A 416 -3.57 16.90 -1.20
N LYS A 417 -4.19 16.03 -2.02
CA LYS A 417 -5.10 14.98 -1.54
C LYS A 417 -4.42 14.03 -0.54
N GLY A 418 -3.19 13.59 -0.83
CA GLY A 418 -2.42 12.73 0.06
C GLY A 418 -2.02 13.44 1.35
N VAL A 419 -1.68 14.74 1.28
CA VAL A 419 -1.39 15.55 2.47
C VAL A 419 -2.63 15.74 3.35
N VAL A 420 -3.82 15.90 2.77
CA VAL A 420 -5.08 16.00 3.53
C VAL A 420 -5.36 14.71 4.30
N VAL A 421 -5.19 13.55 3.67
CA VAL A 421 -5.33 12.24 4.34
C VAL A 421 -4.36 12.14 5.51
N PHE A 422 -3.11 12.54 5.31
CA PHE A 422 -2.09 12.50 6.37
C PHE A 422 -2.42 13.45 7.52
N GLU A 423 -2.83 14.69 7.22
CA GLU A 423 -3.24 15.67 8.23
C GLU A 423 -4.46 15.19 9.04
N GLU A 424 -5.43 14.53 8.41
CA GLU A 424 -6.57 13.93 9.11
C GLU A 424 -6.12 12.82 10.06
N PHE A 425 -5.22 11.94 9.61
CA PHE A 425 -4.59 10.92 10.44
C PHE A 425 -3.89 11.55 11.66
N LEU A 426 -3.09 12.60 11.45
CA LEU A 426 -2.37 13.29 12.54
C LEU A 426 -3.31 13.93 13.55
N ARG A 427 -4.39 14.57 13.10
CA ARG A 427 -5.39 15.14 14.02
C ARG A 427 -6.05 14.07 14.89
N LYS A 428 -6.28 12.86 14.35
CA LYS A 428 -6.80 11.73 15.15
C LYS A 428 -5.77 11.27 16.17
N LEU A 429 -4.53 11.05 15.74
CA LEU A 429 -3.41 10.65 16.60
C LEU A 429 -3.18 11.64 17.77
N GLU A 430 -3.09 12.94 17.45
CA GLU A 430 -2.87 14.00 18.44
C GLU A 430 -4.04 14.14 19.43
N ARG A 431 -5.28 13.89 18.99
CA ARG A 431 -6.44 13.87 19.91
C ARG A 431 -6.32 12.76 20.93
N SER A 432 -5.92 11.56 20.52
CA SER A 432 -5.72 10.44 21.44
C SER A 432 -4.58 10.70 22.42
N HIS A 433 -3.48 11.32 21.98
CA HIS A 433 -2.40 11.73 22.88
C HIS A 433 -2.85 12.75 23.94
N LYS A 434 -3.60 13.78 23.51
CA LYS A 434 -4.16 14.78 24.44
C LYS A 434 -5.14 14.17 25.42
N ALA A 435 -5.97 13.21 24.98
CA ALA A 435 -6.89 12.51 25.87
C ALA A 435 -6.12 11.67 26.90
N ALA A 436 -5.07 10.96 26.49
CA ALA A 436 -4.22 10.19 27.39
C ALA A 436 -3.46 11.05 28.40
N SER A 437 -2.99 12.25 28.01
CA SER A 437 -2.30 13.17 28.94
C SER A 437 -3.22 13.80 29.99
N LEU A 438 -4.54 13.81 29.75
CA LEU A 438 -5.54 14.34 30.69
C LEU A 438 -6.03 13.29 31.72
N GLN A 439 -5.64 12.01 31.55
CA GLN A 439 -6.02 10.92 32.46
C GLN A 439 -5.03 10.72 33.62
N PHE A 440 -3.98 11.55 33.69
CA PHE A 440 -3.01 11.58 34.78
C PHE A 440 -3.14 12.89 35.57
#